data_AF-A0A7S0NNK6-F1
#
_entry.id   AF-A0A7S0NNK6-F1
#
_cell.length_a   1.000
_cell.length_b   1.000
_cell.length_c   1.000
_cell.angle_alpha   90.00
_cell.angle_beta   90.00
_cell.angle_gamma   90.00
#
_symmetry.space_group_name_H-M   'P 1'
#
loop_
_entity.id
_entity.type
_entity.pdbx_description
1 polymer ?
#
loop_
_entity_poly.entity_id
_entity_poly.type
_entity_poly.pdbx_seq_one_letter_code
_entity_poly.pdbx_strand_id
1 'polypeptide(L)'
;MSYNGIGLQTTRGSGTNGYVQTNKFHRSASRLQRTEWRDLKDIHGAGPKSNKPNEEILAHQRKREIEVKLAQLEDDLEEKGVDAEEIAERLKEARVKFEREAERKSGPGPADDTHAIARRKTEKMESLRRAFGITREHAEEREGEAFDQDLQAKIRDQKRADREEEMRQREERRVKEQRRREKERKRAEKERREAEKVREKEEKRALKERARMEKAGIAFEPAAPRGDDGGRGRGRGRSS
;
A
#
# COMPACT_ATOMS: atom_id res chain seq x y z
N MET A 1 37.80 75.03 6.42
CA MET A 1 38.20 73.80 5.72
C MET A 1 37.09 72.78 5.90
N SER A 2 36.51 72.27 4.80
CA SER A 2 35.60 71.12 4.84
C SER A 2 36.42 69.83 5.01
N TYR A 3 35.96 68.91 5.85
CA TYR A 3 36.67 67.65 6.13
C TYR A 3 35.94 66.52 5.39
N ASN A 4 36.66 65.71 4.60
CA ASN A 4 36.10 64.66 3.75
C ASN A 4 35.00 65.14 2.77
N GLY A 5 35.08 66.40 2.31
CA GLY A 5 34.08 66.99 1.43
C GLY A 5 32.72 67.29 2.09
N ILE A 6 32.62 67.15 3.42
CA ILE A 6 31.38 67.36 4.18
C ILE A 6 31.54 68.59 5.07
N GLY A 7 30.49 69.42 5.13
CA GLY A 7 30.44 70.64 5.95
C GLY A 7 30.68 71.94 5.16
N LEU A 8 30.80 73.05 5.88
CA LEU A 8 31.01 74.37 5.30
C LEU A 8 32.51 74.65 5.06
N GLN A 9 32.84 75.31 3.95
CA GLN A 9 34.22 75.70 3.64
C GLN A 9 34.73 76.77 4.63
N THR A 10 33.87 77.72 5.00
CA THR A 10 34.08 78.74 6.02
C THR A 10 32.79 78.94 6.83
N THR A 11 32.92 79.25 8.11
CA THR A 11 31.79 79.52 9.03
C THR A 11 31.35 80.98 9.00
N ARG A 12 32.19 81.87 8.44
CA ARG A 12 31.87 83.30 8.29
C ARG A 12 30.78 83.47 7.24
N GLY A 13 29.65 84.06 7.65
CA GLY A 13 28.50 84.34 6.78
C GLY A 13 27.41 83.27 6.76
N SER A 14 27.61 82.08 7.35
CA SER A 14 26.54 81.07 7.44
C SER A 14 25.59 81.27 8.63
N GLY A 15 25.92 82.19 9.55
CA GLY A 15 25.14 82.43 10.76
C GLY A 15 25.16 81.28 11.77
N THR A 16 26.07 80.30 11.62
CA THR A 16 26.18 79.12 12.49
C THR A 16 27.63 78.87 12.90
N ASN A 17 27.83 78.10 13.97
CA ASN A 17 29.16 77.82 14.51
C ASN A 17 29.99 76.84 13.66
N GLY A 18 29.45 76.32 12.55
CA GLY A 18 30.16 75.39 11.66
C GLY A 18 30.28 73.95 12.17
N TYR A 19 29.56 73.60 13.23
CA TYR A 19 29.61 72.27 13.82
C TYR A 19 28.91 71.23 12.95
N VAL A 20 29.62 70.17 12.57
CA VAL A 20 29.12 69.10 11.70
C VAL A 20 29.00 67.81 12.52
N GLN A 21 27.81 67.19 12.50
CA GLN A 21 27.57 65.90 13.13
C GLN A 21 27.35 64.80 12.09
N THR A 22 27.79 63.58 12.41
CA THR A 22 27.48 62.40 11.61
C THR A 22 26.02 61.98 11.82
N ASN A 23 25.30 61.65 10.75
CA ASN A 23 23.96 61.09 10.87
C ASN A 23 24.02 59.64 11.38
N LYS A 24 23.59 59.40 12.62
CA LYS A 24 23.55 58.05 13.24
C LYS A 24 22.55 57.10 12.59
N PHE A 25 21.57 57.62 11.85
CA PHE A 25 20.58 56.82 11.11
C PHE A 25 21.01 56.50 9.67
N HIS A 26 22.14 57.04 9.20
CA HIS A 26 22.65 56.72 7.88
C HIS A 26 23.18 55.27 7.86
N ARG A 27 22.49 54.38 7.14
CA ARG A 27 22.92 53.01 6.89
C ARG A 27 23.65 52.96 5.55
N SER A 28 24.87 52.42 5.54
CA SER A 28 25.60 52.19 4.30
C SER A 28 24.86 51.19 3.42
N ALA A 29 24.83 51.41 2.10
CA ALA A 29 24.21 50.46 1.15
C ALA A 29 24.80 49.05 1.26
N SER A 30 26.06 48.92 1.71
CA SER A 30 26.69 47.63 2.04
C SER A 30 25.99 46.85 3.15
N ARG A 31 25.30 47.52 4.09
CA ARG A 31 24.48 46.88 5.15
C ARG A 31 23.05 46.56 4.70
N LEU A 32 22.65 46.96 3.50
CA LEU A 32 21.40 46.53 2.84
C LEU A 32 21.62 45.30 1.95
N GLN A 33 22.85 45.06 1.49
CA GLN A 33 23.27 43.81 0.85
C GLN A 33 23.45 42.74 1.93
N ARG A 34 22.33 42.21 2.45
CA ARG A 34 22.33 41.14 3.44
C ARG A 34 22.72 39.84 2.74
N THR A 35 24.01 39.54 2.68
CA THR A 35 24.56 38.24 2.22
C THR A 35 24.14 37.07 3.12
N GLU A 36 23.48 37.35 4.25
CA GLU A 36 22.97 36.36 5.20
C GLU A 36 21.55 35.85 4.91
N TRP A 37 21.05 36.01 3.68
CA TRP A 37 19.99 35.12 3.22
C TRP A 37 20.66 33.84 2.76
N ARG A 38 20.94 32.97 3.73
CA ARG A 38 21.23 31.56 3.48
C ARG A 38 20.11 31.05 2.57
N ASP A 39 20.45 30.44 1.44
CA ASP A 39 19.46 30.07 0.44
C ASP A 39 18.33 29.28 1.10
N LEU A 40 17.09 29.48 0.66
CA LEU A 40 15.95 28.74 1.22
C LEU A 40 16.16 27.21 1.05
N LYS A 41 16.97 26.81 0.05
CA LYS A 41 17.51 25.45 -0.11
C LYS A 41 18.45 25.00 1.01
N ASP A 42 19.22 25.85 1.65
CA ASP A 42 20.07 25.46 2.78
C ASP A 42 19.28 25.40 4.09
N ILE A 43 18.21 26.20 4.19
CA ILE A 43 17.30 26.23 5.35
C ILE A 43 16.32 25.05 5.30
N HIS A 44 15.85 24.66 4.11
CA HIS A 44 14.84 23.61 3.90
C HIS A 44 15.32 22.37 3.14
N GLY A 45 16.52 22.36 2.57
CA GLY A 45 17.01 21.26 1.73
C GLY A 45 17.48 20.04 2.52
N ALA A 46 17.76 20.21 3.81
CA ALA A 46 17.67 19.10 4.74
C ALA A 46 16.18 18.90 5.04
N GLY A 47 15.52 18.04 4.27
CA GLY A 47 14.15 17.59 4.56
C GLY A 47 14.01 17.20 6.04
N PRO A 48 12.78 17.21 6.61
CA PRO A 48 12.57 16.96 8.02
C PRO A 48 13.32 15.69 8.43
N LYS A 49 14.34 15.84 9.29
CA LYS A 49 15.13 14.72 9.79
C LYS A 49 14.17 13.78 10.50
N SER A 50 13.73 12.74 9.80
CA SER A 50 12.91 11.70 10.39
C SER A 50 13.83 10.92 11.31
N ASN A 51 13.74 11.21 12.61
CA ASN A 51 14.47 10.45 13.61
C ASN A 51 13.95 9.02 13.55
N LYS A 52 14.75 8.12 12.98
CA LYS A 52 14.44 6.69 12.97
C LYS A 52 14.35 6.20 14.42
N PRO A 53 13.40 5.33 14.77
CA PRO A 53 13.39 4.69 16.07
C PRO A 53 14.69 3.89 16.23
N ASN A 54 15.33 4.00 17.39
CA ASN A 54 16.49 3.19 17.73
C ASN A 54 16.01 2.00 18.57
N GLU A 55 16.20 0.79 18.06
CA GLU A 55 15.75 -0.44 18.71
C GLU A 55 16.45 -0.69 20.04
N GLU A 56 17.73 -0.27 20.18
CA GLU A 56 18.49 -0.41 21.42
C GLU A 56 17.87 0.44 22.54
N ILE A 57 17.49 1.67 22.24
CA ILE A 57 16.86 2.58 23.21
C ILE A 57 15.49 2.04 23.63
N LEU A 58 14.70 1.51 22.67
CA LEU A 58 13.42 0.89 22.97
C LEU A 58 13.59 -0.37 23.84
N ALA A 59 14.60 -1.20 23.57
CA ALA A 59 14.89 -2.39 24.37
C ALA A 59 15.33 -2.00 25.80
N HIS A 60 16.15 -0.97 25.93
CA HIS A 60 16.59 -0.46 27.23
C HIS A 60 15.42 0.07 28.06
N GLN A 61 14.48 0.79 27.42
CA GLN A 61 13.28 1.27 28.11
C GLN A 61 12.40 0.12 28.61
N ARG A 62 12.20 -0.93 27.79
CA ARG A 62 11.47 -2.13 28.24
C ARG A 62 12.11 -2.77 29.47
N LYS A 63 13.44 -2.89 29.49
CA LYS A 63 14.17 -3.41 30.66
C LYS A 63 13.99 -2.50 31.87
N ARG A 64 14.15 -1.19 31.69
CA ARG A 64 13.94 -0.20 32.76
C ARG A 64 12.53 -0.27 33.35
N GLU A 65 11.50 -0.44 32.54
CA GLU A 65 10.13 -0.59 33.01
C GLU A 65 9.93 -1.85 33.87
N ILE A 66 10.63 -2.95 33.56
CA ILE A 66 10.61 -4.17 34.37
C ILE A 66 11.31 -3.93 35.70
N GLU A 67 12.51 -3.34 35.68
CA GLU A 67 13.27 -3.05 36.90
C GLU A 67 12.52 -2.08 37.83
N VAL A 68 11.84 -1.06 37.27
CA VAL A 68 10.99 -0.15 38.06
C VAL A 68 9.83 -0.89 38.74
N LYS A 69 9.18 -1.83 38.05
CA LYS A 69 8.10 -2.63 38.64
C LYS A 69 8.61 -3.59 39.71
N LEU A 70 9.81 -4.13 39.54
CA LEU A 70 10.44 -4.99 40.54
C LEU A 70 10.80 -4.19 41.80
N ALA A 71 11.39 -3.01 41.65
CA ALA A 71 11.68 -2.12 42.77
C ALA A 71 10.40 -1.71 43.52
N GLN A 72 9.33 -1.36 42.79
CA GLN A 72 8.04 -1.07 43.43
C GLN A 72 7.47 -2.28 44.19
N LEU A 73 7.62 -3.49 43.65
CA LEU A 73 7.17 -4.70 44.32
C LEU A 73 8.00 -5.02 45.56
N GLU A 74 9.30 -4.75 45.53
CA GLU A 74 10.21 -4.87 46.67
C GLU A 74 9.79 -3.92 47.79
N ASP A 75 9.65 -2.63 47.49
CA ASP A 75 9.18 -1.60 48.43
C ASP A 75 7.82 -2.00 49.06
N ASP A 76 6.88 -2.47 48.23
CA ASP A 76 5.55 -2.92 48.66
C ASP A 76 5.58 -4.16 49.58
N LEU A 77 6.60 -5.01 49.48
CA LEU A 77 6.74 -6.22 50.31
C LEU A 77 7.49 -5.92 51.60
N GLU A 78 8.48 -5.02 51.53
CA GLU A 78 9.17 -4.50 52.72
C GLU A 78 8.22 -3.73 53.64
N GLU A 79 7.34 -2.88 53.10
CA GLU A 79 6.34 -2.15 53.88
C GLU A 79 5.35 -3.10 54.58
N LYS A 80 5.10 -4.27 53.99
CA LYS A 80 4.26 -5.32 54.57
C LYS A 80 4.99 -6.18 55.61
N GLY A 81 6.30 -5.98 55.81
CA GLY A 81 7.11 -6.71 56.78
C GLY A 81 7.37 -8.17 56.40
N VAL A 82 7.42 -8.47 55.10
CA VAL A 82 7.77 -9.81 54.60
C VAL A 82 9.27 -10.06 54.81
N ASP A 83 9.66 -11.32 55.05
CA ASP A 83 11.07 -11.69 55.22
C ASP A 83 11.89 -11.53 53.92
N ALA A 84 13.16 -11.14 54.05
CA ALA A 84 14.04 -10.87 52.92
C ALA A 84 14.23 -12.09 51.99
N GLU A 85 14.21 -13.31 52.52
CA GLU A 85 14.34 -14.53 51.70
C GLU A 85 13.10 -14.74 50.82
N GLU A 86 11.91 -14.52 51.39
CA GLU A 86 10.64 -14.66 50.68
C GLU A 86 10.45 -13.53 49.65
N ILE A 87 10.93 -12.32 49.95
CA ILE A 87 10.97 -11.20 49.00
C ILE A 87 11.82 -11.58 47.77
N ALA A 88 13.00 -12.14 47.98
CA ALA A 88 13.89 -12.51 46.88
C ALA A 88 13.30 -13.60 45.97
N GLU A 89 12.56 -14.57 46.50
CA GLU A 89 11.86 -15.58 45.71
C GLU A 89 10.72 -14.96 44.89
N ARG A 90 9.88 -14.13 45.53
CA ARG A 90 8.77 -13.44 44.85
C ARG A 90 9.25 -12.50 43.75
N LEU A 91 10.38 -11.81 43.95
CA LEU A 91 10.98 -10.95 42.92
C LEU A 91 11.50 -11.75 41.71
N LYS A 92 12.09 -12.94 41.92
CA LYS A 92 12.51 -13.81 40.81
C LYS A 92 11.32 -14.27 39.98
N GLU A 93 10.24 -14.70 40.63
CA GLU A 93 9.00 -15.09 39.93
C GLU A 93 8.37 -13.91 39.19
N ALA A 94 8.31 -12.74 39.84
CA ALA A 94 7.79 -11.52 39.25
C ALA A 94 8.61 -11.07 38.04
N ARG A 95 9.94 -11.22 38.08
CA ARG A 95 10.83 -10.89 36.95
C ARG A 95 10.48 -11.70 35.71
N VAL A 96 10.39 -13.03 35.85
CA VAL A 96 10.02 -13.92 34.73
C VAL A 96 8.63 -13.57 34.19
N LYS A 97 7.69 -13.25 35.08
CA LYS A 97 6.34 -12.84 34.69
C LYS A 97 6.36 -11.51 33.91
N PHE A 98 7.08 -10.50 34.39
CA PHE A 98 7.14 -9.18 33.75
C PHE A 98 7.90 -9.21 32.42
N GLU A 99 8.97 -9.99 32.31
CA GLU A 99 9.67 -10.23 31.03
C GLU A 99 8.74 -10.87 30.00
N ARG A 100 8.01 -11.93 30.39
CA ARG A 100 7.02 -12.59 29.51
C ARG A 100 5.87 -11.66 29.11
N GLU A 101 5.40 -10.82 30.03
CA GLU A 101 4.38 -9.81 29.73
C GLU A 101 4.90 -8.72 28.79
N ALA A 102 6.15 -8.28 28.94
CA ALA A 102 6.76 -7.27 28.09
C ALA A 102 6.98 -7.77 26.65
N GLU A 103 7.34 -9.05 26.48
CA GLU A 103 7.43 -9.68 25.15
C GLU A 103 6.06 -9.76 24.46
N ARG A 104 5.02 -10.17 25.20
CA ARG A 104 3.64 -10.23 24.70
C ARG A 104 3.10 -8.83 24.38
N LYS A 105 3.39 -7.86 25.24
CA LYS A 105 3.10 -6.43 25.04
C LYS A 105 4.22 -5.77 24.24
N SER A 106 4.54 -6.31 23.06
CA SER A 106 5.26 -5.59 21.99
C SER A 106 4.44 -4.40 21.44
N GLY A 107 3.74 -3.69 22.32
CA GLY A 107 2.95 -2.52 22.02
C GLY A 107 3.83 -1.26 21.91
N PRO A 108 3.20 -0.15 21.51
CA PRO A 108 3.86 1.15 21.52
C PRO A 108 4.26 1.51 22.96
N GLY A 109 5.55 1.79 23.16
CA GLY A 109 6.09 2.23 24.45
C GLY A 109 5.49 3.56 24.93
N PRO A 110 5.94 4.08 26.09
CA PRO A 110 5.34 5.21 26.79
C PRO A 110 5.02 6.41 25.90
N ALA A 111 3.89 7.09 26.18
CA ALA A 111 3.37 8.19 25.37
C ALA A 111 4.41 9.29 25.14
N ASP A 112 5.23 9.58 26.16
CA ASP A 112 6.21 10.67 26.20
C ASP A 112 7.60 10.28 25.67
N ASP A 113 7.85 9.01 25.34
CA ASP A 113 9.14 8.60 24.80
C ASP A 113 9.28 8.97 23.31
N THR A 114 10.35 9.70 22.99
CA THR A 114 10.64 10.18 21.64
C THR A 114 10.82 9.02 20.65
N HIS A 115 11.47 7.92 21.05
CA HIS A 115 11.69 6.79 20.15
C HIS A 115 10.43 5.92 19.98
N ALA A 116 9.61 5.77 21.01
CA ALA A 116 8.30 5.13 20.93
C ALA A 116 7.34 5.93 20.05
N ILE A 117 7.35 7.27 20.14
CA ILE A 117 6.60 8.16 19.24
C ILE A 117 7.13 7.99 17.80
N ALA A 118 8.44 7.97 17.60
CA ALA A 118 9.04 7.76 16.29
C ALA A 118 8.60 6.43 15.68
N ARG A 119 8.65 5.33 16.44
CA ARG A 119 8.18 4.01 16.03
C ARG A 119 6.69 4.01 15.66
N ARG A 120 5.84 4.63 16.49
CA ARG A 120 4.40 4.79 16.18
C ARG A 120 4.19 5.57 14.88
N LYS A 121 4.97 6.64 14.67
CA LYS A 121 4.90 7.43 13.43
C LYS A 121 5.36 6.61 12.22
N THR A 122 6.43 5.83 12.32
CA THR A 122 6.90 4.99 11.22
C THR A 122 5.89 3.92 10.86
N GLU A 123 5.31 3.24 11.86
CA GLU A 123 4.27 2.22 11.64
C GLU A 123 3.00 2.83 11.01
N LYS A 124 2.57 4.02 11.49
CA LYS A 124 1.45 4.74 10.91
C LYS A 124 1.73 5.18 9.47
N MET A 125 2.92 5.71 9.20
CA MET A 125 3.32 6.12 7.85
C MET A 125 3.45 4.91 6.92
N GLU A 126 3.90 3.76 7.41
CA GLU A 126 3.93 2.52 6.64
C GLU A 126 2.52 2.02 6.32
N SER A 127 1.60 2.06 7.29
CA SER A 127 0.19 1.73 7.07
C SER A 127 -0.44 2.65 6.01
N LEU A 128 -0.19 3.96 6.10
CA LEU A 128 -0.63 4.92 5.10
C LEU A 128 0.00 4.66 3.73
N ARG A 129 1.31 4.39 3.66
CA ARG A 129 1.99 4.02 2.41
C ARG A 129 1.33 2.81 1.76
N ARG A 130 1.04 1.76 2.53
CA ARG A 130 0.32 0.57 2.05
C ARG A 130 -1.09 0.91 1.57
N ALA A 131 -1.84 1.72 2.32
CA ALA A 131 -3.19 2.14 1.96
C ALA A 131 -3.23 2.96 0.65
N PHE A 132 -2.24 3.82 0.42
CA PHE A 132 -2.11 4.60 -0.81
C PHE A 132 -1.45 3.82 -1.97
N GLY A 133 -1.08 2.55 -1.76
CA GLY A 133 -0.40 1.75 -2.78
C GLY A 133 1.00 2.27 -3.14
N ILE A 134 1.64 3.01 -2.24
CA ILE A 134 3.01 3.51 -2.41
C ILE A 134 3.94 2.40 -1.93
N THR A 135 4.51 1.66 -2.88
CA THR A 135 5.56 0.68 -2.61
C THR A 135 6.86 1.39 -2.20
N ARG A 136 7.77 0.68 -1.51
CA ARG A 136 9.08 1.25 -1.12
C ARG A 136 9.87 1.69 -2.37
N GLU A 137 9.84 0.88 -3.41
CA GLU A 137 10.40 1.18 -4.74
C GLU A 137 9.84 2.49 -5.32
N HIS A 138 8.51 2.66 -5.30
CA HIS A 138 7.88 3.90 -5.77
C HIS A 138 8.21 5.14 -4.93
N ALA A 139 8.63 4.99 -3.68
CA ALA A 139 9.01 6.12 -2.85
C ALA A 139 10.49 6.50 -3.02
N GLU A 140 11.37 5.52 -3.23
CA GLU A 140 12.82 5.76 -3.39
C GLU A 140 13.18 6.22 -4.81
N GLU A 141 12.49 5.71 -5.83
CA GLU A 141 12.69 6.15 -7.21
C GLU A 141 12.13 7.57 -7.43
N ARG A 142 10.97 7.91 -6.84
CA ARG A 142 10.22 9.11 -7.24
C ARG A 142 10.54 10.41 -6.51
N GLU A 143 11.50 10.43 -5.58
CA GLU A 143 11.87 11.68 -4.91
C GLU A 143 12.57 12.63 -5.90
N GLY A 144 11.79 13.57 -6.48
CA GLY A 144 12.25 14.56 -7.47
C GLY A 144 11.80 14.27 -8.90
N GLU A 145 11.58 13.01 -9.26
CA GLU A 145 11.12 12.58 -10.59
C GLU A 145 9.71 13.08 -10.95
N ALA A 146 8.88 13.39 -9.96
CA ALA A 146 7.55 13.92 -10.17
C ALA A 146 7.53 15.31 -10.85
N PHE A 147 8.64 16.06 -10.75
CA PHE A 147 8.77 17.42 -11.32
C PHE A 147 9.52 17.44 -12.67
N ASP A 148 10.16 16.33 -13.06
CA ASP A 148 10.83 16.22 -14.35
C ASP A 148 9.80 15.89 -15.46
N GLN A 149 9.49 16.89 -16.28
CA GLN A 149 8.46 16.80 -17.32
C GLN A 149 8.79 15.73 -18.37
N ASP A 150 10.06 15.54 -18.71
CA ASP A 150 10.50 14.60 -19.73
C ASP A 150 10.41 13.17 -19.24
N LEU A 151 10.81 12.93 -17.99
CA LEU A 151 10.66 11.63 -17.33
C LEU A 151 9.17 11.27 -17.19
N GLN A 152 8.33 12.23 -16.82
CA GLN A 152 6.90 12.00 -16.67
C GLN A 152 6.17 11.81 -18.02
N ALA A 153 6.67 12.39 -19.10
CA ALA A 153 6.20 12.09 -20.45
C ALA A 153 6.53 10.63 -20.84
N LYS A 154 7.78 10.20 -20.65
CA LYS A 154 8.21 8.81 -20.92
C LYS A 154 7.41 7.77 -20.13
N ILE A 155 7.16 8.02 -18.84
CA ILE A 155 6.34 7.12 -18.00
C ILE A 155 4.89 7.04 -18.52
N ARG A 156 4.33 8.17 -19.00
CA ARG A 156 2.98 8.18 -19.59
C ARG A 156 2.91 7.41 -20.90
N ASP A 157 3.92 7.54 -21.74
CA ASP A 157 3.98 6.83 -23.02
C ASP A 157 4.18 5.33 -22.82
N GLN A 158 5.05 4.92 -21.89
CA GLN A 158 5.20 3.51 -21.49
C GLN A 158 3.88 2.92 -20.99
N LYS A 159 3.21 3.61 -20.04
CA LYS A 159 1.90 3.15 -19.53
C LYS A 159 0.82 3.09 -20.61
N ARG A 160 0.90 3.94 -21.64
CA ARG A 160 -0.02 3.90 -22.78
C ARG A 160 0.27 2.67 -23.65
N ALA A 161 1.54 2.41 -23.95
CA ALA A 161 1.96 1.23 -24.70
C ALA A 161 1.54 -0.07 -23.99
N ASP A 162 1.81 -0.20 -22.69
CA ASP A 162 1.45 -1.38 -21.90
C ASP A 162 -0.06 -1.66 -21.92
N ARG A 163 -0.89 -0.60 -21.81
CA ARG A 163 -2.34 -0.72 -21.89
C ARG A 163 -2.81 -1.11 -23.29
N GLU A 164 -2.20 -0.57 -24.33
CA GLU A 164 -2.52 -0.95 -25.71
C GLU A 164 -2.15 -2.42 -25.95
N GLU A 165 -1.02 -2.89 -25.44
CA GLU A 165 -0.64 -4.30 -25.52
C GLU A 165 -1.60 -5.20 -24.75
N GLU A 166 -1.99 -4.84 -23.52
CA GLU A 166 -2.97 -5.60 -22.74
C GLU A 166 -4.32 -5.67 -23.47
N MET A 167 -4.79 -4.55 -24.05
CA MET A 167 -6.03 -4.51 -24.83
C MET A 167 -5.92 -5.37 -26.09
N ARG A 168 -4.80 -5.33 -26.82
CA ARG A 168 -4.55 -6.21 -27.99
C ARG A 168 -4.56 -7.67 -27.59
N GLN A 169 -3.90 -8.04 -26.49
CA GLN A 169 -3.91 -9.41 -25.96
C GLN A 169 -5.33 -9.85 -25.58
N ARG A 170 -6.11 -8.95 -24.96
CA ARG A 170 -7.51 -9.22 -24.60
C ARG A 170 -8.39 -9.40 -25.83
N GLU A 171 -8.24 -8.56 -26.85
CA GLU A 171 -8.95 -8.70 -28.13
C GLU A 171 -8.57 -9.98 -28.85
N GLU A 172 -7.29 -10.33 -28.90
CA GLU A 172 -6.83 -11.57 -29.51
C GLU A 172 -7.40 -12.81 -28.79
N ARG A 173 -7.45 -12.78 -27.45
CA ARG A 173 -8.13 -13.83 -26.65
C ARG A 173 -9.61 -13.91 -26.99
N ARG A 174 -10.32 -12.78 -27.10
CA ARG A 174 -11.73 -12.73 -27.48
C ARG A 174 -11.97 -13.29 -28.88
N VAL A 175 -11.15 -12.93 -29.86
CA VAL A 175 -11.25 -13.42 -31.24
C VAL A 175 -10.97 -14.93 -31.31
N LYS A 176 -9.95 -15.42 -30.59
CA LYS A 176 -9.66 -16.86 -30.49
C LYS A 176 -10.83 -17.63 -29.87
N GLU A 177 -11.45 -17.08 -28.82
CA GLU A 177 -12.62 -17.68 -28.19
C GLU A 177 -13.85 -17.69 -29.12
N GLN A 178 -14.13 -16.59 -29.82
CA GLN A 178 -15.21 -16.53 -30.81
C GLN A 178 -15.02 -17.55 -31.94
N ARG A 179 -13.79 -17.67 -32.47
CA ARG A 179 -13.45 -18.68 -33.49
C ARG A 179 -13.63 -20.11 -32.97
N ARG A 180 -13.30 -20.38 -31.70
CA ARG A 180 -13.57 -21.69 -31.06
C ARG A 180 -15.07 -21.97 -30.97
N ARG A 181 -15.86 -21.02 -30.45
CA ARG A 181 -17.32 -21.13 -30.35
C ARG A 181 -17.98 -21.34 -31.71
N GLU A 182 -17.54 -20.62 -32.75
CA GLU A 182 -18.07 -20.79 -34.10
C GLU A 182 -17.77 -22.18 -34.68
N LYS A 183 -16.55 -22.69 -34.48
CA LYS A 183 -16.17 -24.05 -34.88
C LYS A 183 -17.01 -25.11 -34.15
N GLU A 184 -17.25 -24.93 -32.85
CA GLU A 184 -18.12 -25.82 -32.07
C GLU A 184 -19.57 -25.79 -32.55
N ARG A 185 -20.13 -24.60 -32.83
CA ARG A 185 -21.49 -24.47 -33.41
C ARG A 185 -21.59 -25.18 -34.76
N LYS A 186 -20.61 -25.01 -35.64
CA LYS A 186 -20.56 -25.70 -36.95
C LYS A 186 -20.46 -27.21 -36.81
N ARG A 187 -19.72 -27.72 -35.82
CA ARG A 187 -19.63 -29.16 -35.52
C ARG A 187 -20.98 -29.69 -35.00
N ALA A 188 -21.59 -29.01 -34.04
CA ALA A 188 -22.87 -29.38 -33.48
C ALA A 188 -24.01 -29.35 -34.52
N GLU A 189 -23.99 -28.40 -35.46
CA GLU A 189 -24.95 -28.34 -36.57
C GLU A 189 -24.79 -29.51 -37.53
N LYS A 190 -23.55 -29.87 -37.88
CA LYS A 190 -23.27 -31.06 -38.71
C LYS A 190 -23.75 -32.33 -38.03
N GLU A 191 -23.45 -32.49 -36.74
CA GLU A 191 -23.86 -33.65 -35.95
C GLU A 191 -25.39 -33.76 -35.82
N ARG A 192 -26.08 -32.63 -35.61
CA ARG A 192 -27.56 -32.57 -35.64
C ARG A 192 -28.12 -32.99 -37.00
N ARG A 193 -27.55 -32.50 -38.10
CA ARG A 193 -27.99 -32.83 -39.46
C ARG A 193 -27.72 -34.31 -39.80
N GLU A 194 -26.64 -34.88 -39.29
CA GLU A 194 -26.35 -36.31 -39.43
C GLU A 194 -27.32 -37.17 -38.61
N ALA A 195 -27.59 -36.78 -37.36
CA ALA A 195 -28.57 -37.45 -36.52
C ALA A 195 -29.98 -37.42 -37.13
N GLU A 196 -30.40 -36.30 -37.72
CA GLU A 196 -31.69 -36.17 -38.42
C GLU A 196 -31.77 -37.10 -39.64
N LYS A 197 -30.71 -37.17 -40.46
CA LYS A 197 -30.64 -38.11 -41.59
C LYS A 197 -30.68 -39.57 -41.14
N VAL A 198 -30.09 -39.90 -40.00
CA VAL A 198 -30.14 -41.26 -39.45
C VAL A 198 -31.56 -41.58 -39.00
N ARG A 199 -32.23 -40.68 -38.27
CA ARG A 199 -33.63 -40.83 -37.85
C ARG A 199 -34.58 -40.98 -39.05
N GLU A 200 -34.43 -40.15 -40.08
CA GLU A 200 -35.25 -40.26 -41.30
C GLU A 200 -35.05 -41.60 -42.03
N LYS A 201 -33.81 -42.12 -42.05
CA LYS A 201 -33.50 -43.45 -42.61
C LYS A 201 -34.10 -44.57 -41.76
N GLU A 202 -34.05 -44.46 -40.44
CA GLU A 202 -34.66 -45.42 -39.51
C GLU A 202 -36.18 -45.42 -39.64
N GLU A 203 -36.83 -44.27 -39.70
CA GLU A 203 -38.28 -44.13 -39.94
C GLU A 203 -38.68 -44.74 -41.29
N LYS A 204 -37.93 -44.45 -42.36
CA LYS A 204 -38.17 -45.06 -43.69
C LYS A 204 -37.97 -46.58 -43.68
N ARG A 205 -37.01 -47.09 -42.90
CA ARG A 205 -36.81 -48.54 -42.72
C ARG A 205 -37.97 -49.15 -41.95
N ALA A 206 -38.38 -48.56 -40.83
CA ALA A 206 -39.52 -48.98 -40.03
C ALA A 206 -40.83 -48.97 -40.84
N LEU A 207 -41.05 -47.96 -41.69
CA LEU A 207 -42.22 -47.89 -42.58
C LEU A 207 -42.21 -49.01 -43.63
N LYS A 208 -41.05 -49.30 -44.22
CA LYS A 208 -40.88 -50.43 -45.16
C LYS A 208 -41.07 -51.78 -44.48
N GLU A 209 -40.60 -51.90 -43.24
CA GLU A 209 -40.75 -53.11 -42.43
C GLU A 209 -42.23 -53.34 -42.09
N ARG A 210 -42.94 -52.29 -41.64
CA ARG A 210 -44.39 -52.32 -41.41
C ARG A 210 -45.16 -52.73 -42.67
N ALA A 211 -44.86 -52.13 -43.82
CA ALA A 211 -45.51 -52.47 -45.08
C ALA A 211 -45.20 -53.92 -45.55
N ARG A 212 -44.03 -54.47 -45.19
CA ARG A 212 -43.70 -55.89 -45.43
C ARG A 212 -44.49 -56.83 -44.52
N MET A 213 -44.61 -56.50 -43.23
CA MET A 213 -45.38 -57.30 -42.27
C MET A 213 -46.88 -57.30 -42.60
N GLU A 214 -47.42 -56.14 -43.02
CA GLU A 214 -48.80 -56.01 -43.49
C GLU A 214 -49.07 -56.88 -44.74
N LYS A 215 -48.15 -56.89 -45.71
CA LYS A 215 -48.25 -57.80 -46.88
C LYS A 215 -48.09 -59.28 -46.55
N ALA A 216 -47.43 -59.62 -45.44
CA ALA A 216 -47.25 -60.99 -44.98
C ALA A 216 -48.38 -61.50 -44.08
N GLY A 217 -49.39 -60.65 -43.77
CA GLY A 217 -50.56 -61.04 -42.97
C GLY A 217 -50.29 -61.25 -41.48
N ILE A 218 -49.17 -60.73 -40.96
CA ILE A 218 -48.79 -60.84 -39.54
C ILE A 218 -49.07 -59.49 -38.87
N ALA A 219 -49.89 -59.48 -37.81
CA ALA A 219 -50.25 -58.26 -37.09
C ALA A 219 -49.01 -57.59 -36.47
N PHE A 220 -48.80 -56.30 -36.77
CA PHE A 220 -47.73 -55.48 -36.21
C PHE A 220 -48.10 -55.08 -34.78
N GLU A 221 -47.47 -55.70 -33.77
CA GLU A 221 -47.51 -55.19 -32.39
C GLU A 221 -46.41 -54.14 -32.19
N PRO A 222 -46.74 -52.87 -31.87
CA PRO A 222 -45.72 -51.89 -31.54
C PRO A 222 -45.06 -52.27 -30.21
N ALA A 223 -43.75 -52.50 -30.22
CA ALA A 223 -42.97 -52.67 -29.00
C ALA A 223 -43.09 -51.41 -28.11
N ALA A 224 -43.49 -51.61 -26.85
CA ALA A 224 -43.67 -50.55 -25.86
C ALA A 224 -42.40 -49.70 -25.70
N PRO A 225 -42.53 -48.38 -25.46
CA PRO A 225 -41.38 -47.50 -25.28
C PRO A 225 -40.57 -47.95 -24.05
N ARG A 226 -39.31 -48.34 -24.26
CA ARG A 226 -38.37 -48.54 -23.15
C ARG A 226 -38.16 -47.17 -22.49
N GLY A 227 -38.44 -47.12 -21.20
CA GLY A 227 -38.42 -45.91 -20.39
C GLY A 227 -37.13 -45.11 -20.58
N ASP A 228 -37.32 -43.81 -20.73
CA ASP A 228 -36.30 -42.79 -20.51
C ASP A 228 -35.91 -42.86 -19.03
N ASP A 229 -34.85 -43.61 -18.71
CA ASP A 229 -34.17 -43.54 -17.42
C ASP A 229 -33.49 -42.17 -17.31
N GLY A 230 -34.32 -41.17 -17.01
CA GLY A 230 -33.91 -39.86 -16.56
C GLY A 230 -33.14 -39.99 -15.25
N GLY A 231 -31.86 -40.31 -15.37
CA GLY A 231 -30.88 -40.24 -14.30
C GLY A 231 -30.73 -38.81 -13.81
N ARG A 232 -31.65 -38.38 -12.93
CA ARG A 232 -31.50 -37.20 -12.09
C ARG A 232 -30.32 -37.45 -11.15
N GLY A 233 -29.14 -37.09 -11.61
CA GLY A 233 -27.93 -36.99 -10.82
C GLY A 233 -28.21 -36.07 -9.63
N ARG A 234 -28.16 -36.67 -8.44
CA ARG A 234 -28.35 -36.02 -7.14
C ARG A 234 -27.41 -34.82 -7.02
N GLY A 235 -27.98 -33.63 -6.88
CA GLY A 235 -27.26 -32.43 -6.47
C GLY A 235 -26.61 -32.68 -5.12
N ARG A 236 -25.28 -32.76 -5.11
CA ARG A 236 -24.49 -32.72 -3.88
C ARG A 236 -24.62 -31.32 -3.28
N GLY A 237 -25.10 -31.28 -2.04
CA GLY A 237 -25.04 -30.09 -1.21
C GLY A 237 -23.61 -29.57 -1.11
N ARG A 238 -23.47 -28.27 -1.26
CA ARG A 238 -22.23 -27.55 -1.00
C ARG A 238 -22.49 -26.63 0.18
N SER A 239 -22.15 -27.15 1.36
CA SER A 239 -21.78 -26.35 2.52
C SER A 239 -20.41 -25.71 2.28
N SER A 240 -20.23 -24.52 2.88
CA SER A 240 -19.04 -23.65 2.92
C SER A 240 -18.97 -22.59 1.84
#